data_AF-A0A0W7YKN7-F1
#
_entry.id   AF-A0A0W7YKN7-F1
#
_cell.length_a   1.000
_cell.length_b   1.000
_cell.length_c   1.000
_cell.angle_alpha   90.00
_cell.angle_beta   90.00
_cell.angle_gamma   90.00
#
_symmetry.space_group_name_H-M   'P 1'
#
loop_
_entity.id
_entity.type
_entity.pdbx_description
1 polymer ?
#
loop_
_entity_poly.entity_id
_entity_poly.type
_entity_poly.pdbx_seq_one_letter_code
_entity_poly.pdbx_strand_id
1 'polypeptide(L)'
;MKKNSKVIAGVLSLGLLTTGVLNVQALTEPRNINASVPGLNQSSADGYQQKSISDKDGYLFIDSISNESKLDARAETAKLTNTGPWVRLSHVNKGYLLENSIKKDKYIQARFSSDVTSFLPITVTGTFQGN
;
A
#
# COMPACT_ATOMS: atom_id res chain seq x y z
N MET A 1 -22.16 -49.67 -29.54
CA MET A 1 -22.44 -48.27 -29.14
C MET A 1 -21.16 -47.45 -29.28
N LYS A 2 -21.28 -46.24 -29.83
CA LYS A 2 -20.20 -45.36 -30.32
C LYS A 2 -19.72 -44.36 -29.25
N LYS A 3 -18.41 -44.06 -29.31
CA LYS A 3 -17.63 -42.84 -29.01
C LYS A 3 -17.99 -41.95 -27.79
N ASN A 4 -16.96 -41.46 -27.07
CA ASN A 4 -16.51 -40.06 -27.15
C ASN A 4 -15.42 -39.72 -26.11
N SER A 5 -14.29 -39.20 -26.61
CA SER A 5 -13.21 -38.56 -25.85
C SER A 5 -13.68 -37.30 -25.12
N LYS A 6 -13.08 -36.99 -23.97
CA LYS A 6 -13.12 -35.67 -23.30
C LYS A 6 -11.69 -35.41 -22.75
N VAL A 7 -10.86 -34.67 -23.48
CA VAL A 7 -10.55 -33.24 -23.26
C VAL A 7 -10.37 -32.91 -21.78
N ILE A 8 -9.11 -32.86 -21.32
CA ILE A 8 -8.73 -32.17 -20.08
C ILE A 8 -8.18 -30.81 -20.52
N ALA A 9 -9.07 -29.82 -20.54
CA ALA A 9 -8.72 -28.41 -20.66
C ALA A 9 -8.29 -27.91 -19.26
N GLY A 10 -7.21 -27.13 -19.23
CA GLY A 10 -6.63 -26.60 -18.00
C GLY A 10 -7.50 -25.57 -17.30
N VAL A 11 -7.22 -25.37 -16.01
CA VAL A 11 -7.56 -24.15 -15.26
C VAL A 11 -6.38 -23.83 -14.34
N LEU A 12 -5.74 -22.69 -14.60
CA LEU A 12 -4.90 -21.99 -13.61
C LEU A 12 -5.74 -21.73 -12.36
N SER A 13 -5.30 -22.24 -11.22
CA SER A 13 -5.67 -21.68 -9.92
C SER A 13 -4.41 -21.60 -9.07
N LEU A 14 -3.67 -20.49 -9.22
CA LEU A 14 -2.75 -20.09 -8.17
C LEU A 14 -3.59 -19.89 -6.92
N GLY A 15 -3.33 -20.76 -5.94
CA GLY A 15 -4.07 -20.84 -4.69
C GLY A 15 -4.24 -19.47 -4.06
N LEU A 16 -5.52 -19.11 -3.89
CA LEU A 16 -5.96 -18.11 -2.95
C LEU A 16 -5.50 -18.59 -1.56
N LEU A 17 -4.45 -17.97 -1.01
CA LEU A 17 -4.03 -18.20 0.36
C LEU A 17 -5.13 -17.65 1.29
N THR A 18 -6.05 -18.52 1.65
CA THR A 18 -6.94 -18.36 2.80
C THR A 18 -6.14 -18.64 4.06
N THR A 19 -5.63 -17.61 4.70
CA THR A 19 -5.13 -17.70 6.07
C THR A 19 -5.56 -16.47 6.85
N GLY A 20 -6.23 -16.73 7.96
CA GLY A 20 -6.32 -15.76 9.06
C GLY A 20 -7.61 -14.98 9.08
N VAL A 21 -8.54 -15.46 9.90
CA VAL A 21 -9.37 -14.59 10.74
C VAL A 21 -8.38 -13.72 11.54
N LEU A 22 -7.99 -12.57 11.00
CA LEU A 22 -7.20 -11.59 11.74
C LEU A 22 -8.19 -10.66 12.40
N ASN A 23 -8.30 -10.85 13.72
CA ASN A 23 -9.01 -9.98 14.65
C ASN A 23 -8.87 -8.52 14.24
N VAL A 24 -10.02 -7.89 13.95
CA VAL A 24 -10.17 -6.45 13.84
C VAL A 24 -9.99 -5.86 15.23
N GLN A 25 -8.74 -5.77 15.68
CA GLN A 25 -8.36 -4.71 16.60
C GLN A 25 -8.23 -3.47 15.73
N ALA A 26 -9.09 -2.48 15.98
CA ALA A 26 -8.93 -1.13 15.47
C ALA A 26 -7.58 -0.60 15.96
N LEU A 27 -6.53 -0.84 15.18
CA LEU A 27 -5.17 -0.44 15.50
C LEU A 27 -5.08 1.07 15.40
N THR A 28 -5.12 1.71 16.56
CA THR A 28 -4.75 3.12 16.75
C THR A 28 -3.23 3.30 16.73
N GLU A 29 -2.47 2.20 16.75
CA GLU A 29 -1.02 2.20 16.80
C GLU A 29 -0.39 2.38 15.42
N PRO A 30 0.69 3.17 15.30
CA PRO A 30 1.51 3.24 14.10
C PRO A 30 1.96 1.83 13.65
N ARG A 31 1.98 1.61 12.34
CA ARG A 31 2.52 0.40 11.72
C ARG A 31 3.85 0.72 11.07
N ASN A 32 4.85 -0.11 11.32
CA ASN A 32 6.10 -0.05 10.58
C ASN A 32 5.83 -0.32 9.10
N ILE A 33 6.50 0.44 8.25
CA ILE A 33 6.51 0.23 6.80
C ILE A 33 7.90 -0.19 6.36
N ASN A 34 7.95 -1.10 5.39
CA ASN A 34 9.16 -1.48 4.68
C ASN A 34 8.75 -1.82 3.24
N ALA A 35 8.52 -0.77 2.45
CA ALA A 35 8.06 -0.92 1.09
C ALA A 35 9.24 -0.89 0.11
N SER A 36 9.25 -1.84 -0.81
CA SER A 36 10.12 -1.81 -1.99
C SER A 36 9.29 -1.31 -3.17
N VAL A 37 9.58 -0.10 -3.64
CA VAL A 37 9.00 0.46 -4.85
C VAL A 37 9.88 0.03 -6.01
N PRO A 38 9.35 -0.75 -6.97
CA PRO A 38 10.13 -1.07 -8.16
C PRO A 38 10.54 0.23 -8.87
N GLY A 39 11.62 0.19 -9.63
CA GLY A 39 12.10 1.35 -10.38
C GLY A 39 11.07 1.88 -11.39
N LEU A 40 11.49 2.86 -12.19
CA LEU A 40 10.82 3.56 -13.28
C LEU A 40 9.29 3.44 -13.33
N ASN A 41 8.61 4.46 -12.81
CA ASN A 41 7.15 4.65 -12.90
C ASN A 41 6.34 3.45 -12.35
N GLN A 42 6.82 2.89 -11.25
CA GLN A 42 6.13 1.81 -10.56
C GLN A 42 5.70 2.28 -9.18
N SER A 43 4.77 1.52 -8.59
CA SER A 43 4.24 1.82 -7.28
C SER A 43 4.21 0.58 -6.39
N SER A 44 4.29 0.83 -5.10
CA SER A 44 4.13 -0.19 -4.06
C SER A 44 3.32 0.41 -2.92
N ALA A 45 2.71 -0.43 -2.09
CA ALA A 45 1.92 0.03 -0.97
C ALA A 45 2.22 -0.80 0.27
N ASP A 46 2.16 -0.16 1.43
CA ASP A 46 2.39 -0.78 2.73
C ASP A 46 1.64 -0.01 3.83
N GLY A 47 1.68 -0.50 5.07
CA GLY A 47 1.01 0.14 6.21
C GLY A 47 -0.49 -0.14 6.23
N TYR A 48 -0.91 -1.34 5.83
CA TYR A 48 -2.32 -1.70 5.78
C TYR A 48 -2.98 -1.65 7.17
N GLN A 49 -3.97 -0.78 7.34
CA GLN A 49 -4.70 -0.56 8.58
C GLN A 49 -6.18 -0.34 8.32
N GLN A 50 -7.04 -0.68 9.28
CA GLN A 50 -8.47 -0.33 9.20
C GLN A 50 -8.71 1.02 9.88
N LYS A 51 -9.47 1.91 9.21
CA LYS A 51 -9.84 3.19 9.80
C LYS A 51 -10.86 3.03 10.92
N SER A 52 -10.58 3.70 12.03
CA SER A 52 -11.44 3.89 13.19
C SER A 52 -12.22 5.21 13.13
N ILE A 53 -11.68 6.23 12.43
CA ILE A 53 -12.27 7.57 12.27
C ILE A 53 -12.35 7.90 10.78
N SER A 54 -13.53 8.31 10.29
CA SER A 54 -13.73 8.74 8.90
C SER A 54 -12.95 10.02 8.61
N ASP A 55 -12.41 10.13 7.39
CA ASP A 55 -11.80 11.36 6.84
C ASP A 55 -10.60 11.91 7.62
N LYS A 56 -10.10 11.19 8.63
CA LYS A 56 -8.87 11.57 9.33
C LYS A 56 -7.65 11.39 8.45
N ASP A 57 -6.73 12.34 8.46
CA ASP A 57 -5.51 12.24 7.66
C ASP A 57 -4.64 11.06 8.11
N GLY A 58 -3.93 10.46 7.15
CA GLY A 58 -2.88 9.51 7.47
C GLY A 58 -1.62 10.26 7.88
N TYR A 59 -0.95 9.82 8.93
CA TYR A 59 0.37 10.32 9.29
C TYR A 59 1.43 9.31 8.84
N LEU A 60 2.38 9.77 8.03
CA LEU A 60 3.48 8.97 7.50
C LEU A 60 4.80 9.56 8.01
N PHE A 61 5.52 8.82 8.84
CA PHE A 61 6.88 9.15 9.24
C PHE A 61 7.87 8.33 8.42
N ILE A 62 8.87 8.99 7.85
CA ILE A 62 9.90 8.33 7.03
C ILE A 62 11.20 8.27 7.81
N ASP A 63 11.72 7.06 8.07
CA ASP A 63 13.03 6.85 8.68
C ASP A 63 14.15 6.92 7.63
N SER A 64 13.95 6.26 6.48
CA SER A 64 14.91 6.27 5.39
C SER A 64 14.28 6.04 4.02
N ILE A 65 14.94 6.57 2.99
CA ILE A 65 14.66 6.34 1.58
C ILE A 65 16.00 5.96 0.94
N SER A 66 16.08 4.79 0.30
CA SER A 66 17.30 4.37 -0.37
C SER A 66 17.63 5.25 -1.58
N ASN A 67 18.92 5.32 -1.92
CA ASN A 67 19.41 5.97 -3.14
C ASN A 67 19.06 7.46 -3.27
N GLU A 68 18.73 8.14 -2.17
CA GLU A 68 18.31 9.56 -2.12
C GLU A 68 17.27 9.94 -3.19
N SER A 69 16.46 8.97 -3.60
CA SER A 69 15.59 9.10 -4.76
C SER A 69 14.32 9.84 -4.40
N LYS A 70 13.77 10.58 -5.36
CA LYS A 70 12.50 11.27 -5.18
C LYS A 70 11.37 10.25 -5.22
N LEU A 71 10.51 10.30 -4.20
CA LEU A 71 9.38 9.41 -4.02
C LEU A 71 8.15 10.22 -3.65
N ASP A 72 7.01 9.86 -4.20
CA ASP A 72 5.72 10.44 -3.81
C ASP A 72 4.92 9.42 -3.01
N ALA A 73 4.16 9.89 -2.04
CA ALA A 73 3.29 9.06 -1.22
C ALA A 73 1.85 9.59 -1.19
N ARG A 74 0.88 8.70 -1.01
CA ARG A 74 -0.51 9.08 -0.73
C ARG A 74 -1.19 8.05 0.15
N ALA A 75 -2.23 8.49 0.86
CA ALA A 75 -3.18 7.59 1.50
C ALA A 75 -4.16 7.05 0.45
N GLU A 76 -4.40 5.74 0.45
CA GLU A 76 -5.41 5.13 -0.42
C GLU A 76 -6.06 3.91 0.21
N THR A 77 -7.19 3.50 -0.35
CA THR A 77 -7.78 2.17 -0.09
C THR A 77 -7.23 1.14 -1.07
N ALA A 78 -7.24 -0.14 -0.69
CA ALA A 78 -6.84 -1.24 -1.57
C ALA A 78 -7.64 -1.31 -2.88
N LYS A 79 -8.88 -0.80 -2.89
CA LYS A 79 -9.74 -0.74 -4.08
C LYS A 79 -9.58 0.54 -4.89
N LEU A 80 -8.65 1.44 -4.51
CA LEU A 80 -8.42 2.74 -5.16
C LEU A 80 -9.66 3.64 -5.21
N THR A 81 -10.67 3.35 -4.40
CA THR A 81 -11.85 4.19 -4.26
C THR A 81 -11.63 5.05 -3.03
N ASN A 82 -11.53 6.38 -3.22
CA ASN A 82 -11.14 7.38 -2.22
C ASN A 82 -9.64 7.38 -1.92
N THR A 83 -8.88 8.09 -2.77
CA THR A 83 -7.44 8.30 -2.64
C THR A 83 -7.15 9.75 -2.28
N GLY A 84 -6.16 9.98 -1.44
CA GLY A 84 -5.57 11.29 -1.19
C GLY A 84 -4.75 11.81 -2.37
N PRO A 85 -4.36 13.09 -2.35
CA PRO A 85 -3.36 13.64 -3.27
C PRO A 85 -1.99 13.01 -3.04
N TRP A 86 -1.13 13.07 -4.05
CA TRP A 86 0.28 12.70 -3.92
C TRP A 86 1.05 13.80 -3.18
N VAL A 87 1.86 13.38 -2.21
CA VAL A 87 2.74 14.23 -1.40
C VAL A 87 4.18 13.81 -1.66
N ARG A 88 5.02 14.78 -2.04
CA ARG A 88 6.44 14.54 -2.30
C ARG A 88 7.19 14.30 -0.99
N LEU A 89 7.88 13.16 -0.90
CA LEU A 89 8.79 12.84 0.20
C LEU A 89 10.17 13.44 -0.08
N SER A 90 10.40 14.65 0.43
CA SER A 90 11.65 15.40 0.21
C SER A 90 12.67 15.27 1.35
N HIS A 91 12.30 14.68 2.48
CA HIS A 91 13.13 14.58 3.69
C HIS A 91 12.91 13.25 4.40
N VAL A 92 13.98 12.71 4.96
CA VAL A 92 13.94 11.64 5.96
C VAL A 92 13.83 12.23 7.37
N ASN A 93 13.46 11.39 8.33
CA ASN A 93 13.20 11.75 9.74
C ASN A 93 12.14 12.85 9.90
N LYS A 94 11.14 12.86 9.02
CA LYS A 94 10.02 13.80 9.05
C LYS A 94 8.68 13.09 8.86
N GLY A 95 7.67 13.70 9.48
CA GLY A 95 6.26 13.34 9.31
C GLY A 95 5.62 14.08 8.15
N TYR A 96 4.75 13.36 7.44
CA TYR A 96 3.94 13.82 6.33
C TYR A 96 2.48 13.54 6.62
N LEU A 97 1.63 14.53 6.42
CA LEU A 97 0.18 14.35 6.46
C LEU A 97 -0.31 13.94 5.07
N LEU A 98 -1.07 12.85 5.03
CA LEU A 98 -1.65 12.26 3.85
C LEU A 98 -3.17 12.43 3.93
N GLU A 99 -3.64 13.57 3.44
CA GLU A 99 -5.05 13.91 3.37
C GLU A 99 -5.84 12.83 2.63
N ASN A 100 -7.06 12.53 3.07
CA ASN A 100 -7.92 11.55 2.43
C ASN A 100 -9.39 11.71 2.85
N SER A 101 -10.29 11.14 2.05
CA SER A 101 -11.74 11.07 2.33
C SER A 101 -12.21 9.65 2.64
N ILE A 102 -11.31 8.82 3.20
CA ILE A 102 -11.57 7.41 3.45
C ILE A 102 -12.43 7.27 4.71
N LYS A 103 -13.53 6.54 4.59
CA LYS A 103 -14.49 6.35 5.68
C LYS A 103 -14.01 5.30 6.69
N LYS A 104 -14.56 5.40 7.90
CA LYS A 104 -14.43 4.37 8.95
C LYS A 104 -14.74 2.96 8.40
N ASP A 105 -14.09 1.97 8.99
CA ASP A 105 -14.19 0.55 8.68
C ASP A 105 -13.64 0.17 7.29
N LYS A 106 -13.13 1.14 6.51
CA LYS A 106 -12.34 0.88 5.30
C LYS A 106 -10.88 0.71 5.66
N TYR A 107 -10.20 -0.08 4.85
CA TYR A 107 -8.77 -0.23 4.94
C TYR A 107 -8.05 0.87 4.17
N ILE A 108 -7.01 1.38 4.78
CA ILE A 108 -6.12 2.43 4.29
C ILE A 108 -4.69 1.90 4.29
N GLN A 109 -3.91 2.36 3.32
CA GLN A 109 -2.48 2.06 3.18
C GLN A 109 -1.77 3.30 2.63
N ALA A 110 -0.47 3.40 2.87
CA ALA A 110 0.39 4.36 2.18
C ALA A 110 0.82 3.74 0.86
N ARG A 111 0.46 4.37 -0.26
CA ARG A 111 1.04 4.05 -1.56
C ARG A 111 2.21 4.96 -1.84
N PHE A 112 3.26 4.38 -2.40
CA PHE A 112 4.46 5.05 -2.86
C PHE A 112 4.58 4.93 -4.37
N SER A 113 5.05 5.99 -5.03
CA SER A 113 5.29 6.03 -6.47
C SER A 113 6.69 6.56 -6.75
N SER A 114 7.42 5.84 -7.60
CA SER A 114 8.72 6.26 -8.11
C SER A 114 8.56 7.19 -9.32
N ASP A 115 9.45 8.18 -9.43
CA ASP A 115 9.50 9.06 -10.61
C ASP A 115 9.96 8.27 -11.86
N VAL A 116 9.72 8.86 -13.04
CA VAL A 116 10.18 8.34 -14.34
C VAL A 116 11.71 8.33 -14.50
N THR A 117 12.45 8.91 -13.54
CA THR A 117 13.91 8.94 -13.54
C THR A 117 14.54 7.97 -12.54
N SER A 118 13.74 7.23 -11.78
CA SER A 118 14.22 6.34 -10.72
C SER A 118 14.48 4.93 -11.24
N PHE A 119 15.62 4.69 -11.89
CA PHE A 119 15.90 3.40 -12.56
C PHE A 119 16.16 2.22 -11.62
N LEU A 120 16.55 2.50 -10.36
CA LEU A 120 16.81 1.50 -9.35
C LEU A 120 15.60 1.32 -8.43
N PRO A 121 15.38 0.13 -7.86
CA PRO A 121 14.41 -0.06 -6.79
C PRO A 121 14.69 0.89 -5.62
N ILE A 122 13.62 1.46 -5.07
CA ILE A 122 13.67 2.35 -3.91
C ILE A 122 13.07 1.60 -2.73
N THR A 123 13.81 1.52 -1.63
CA THR A 123 13.32 1.01 -0.36
C THR A 123 12.98 2.18 0.54
N VAL A 124 11.79 2.16 1.12
CA VAL A 124 11.34 3.14 2.11
C VAL A 124 11.00 2.44 3.42
N THR A 125 11.52 2.98 4.51
CA THR A 125 11.20 2.52 5.87
C THR A 125 10.71 3.68 6.72
N GLY A 126 9.91 3.36 7.73
CA GLY A 126 9.19 4.38 8.48
C GLY A 126 8.04 3.80 9.28
N THR A 127 7.10 4.68 9.64
CA THR A 127 5.82 4.29 10.23
C THR A 127 4.65 4.98 9.53
N PHE A 128 3.52 4.29 9.44
CA PHE A 128 2.27 4.84 8.95
C PHE A 128 1.17 4.68 9.99
N GLN A 129 0.35 5.71 10.15
CA GLN A 129 -0.83 5.72 10.99
C GLN A 129 -1.98 6.30 10.18
N GLY A 130 -2.95 5.47 9.78
CA GLY A 130 -4.10 5.89 8.98
C GLY A 130 -5.27 6.47 9.78
N ASN A 131 -5.06 6.70 11.08
CA ASN A 131 -6.10 6.85 12.11
C ASN A 131 -5.94 8.04 13.03
#